data_AF-A0A521UEI5-F1
#
_entry.id   AF-A0A521UEI5-F1
#
_cell.length_a   1.000
_cell.length_b   1.000
_cell.length_c   1.000
_cell.angle_alpha   90.00
_cell.angle_beta   90.00
_cell.angle_gamma   90.00
#
_symmetry.space_group_name_H-M   'P 1'
#
loop_
_entity.id
_entity.type
_entity.pdbx_description
1 polymer ?
#
loop_
_entity_poly.entity_id
_entity_poly.type
_entity_poly.pdbx_seq_one_letter_code
_entity_poly.pdbx_strand_id
1 'polypeptide(L)' 'MEQHLARAQSACIGLRLSLWVRANHARAIGFYRKVGFVADAGGPTQRDGGALHLTMRKAIVR' A
#
# COMPACT_ATOMS: atom_id res chain seq x y z
N MET A 1 11.68 -16.09 -12.93
CA MET A 1 10.35 -15.51 -12.66
C MET A 1 10.57 -14.03 -12.46
N GLU A 2 10.48 -13.27 -13.54
CA GLU A 2 10.92 -11.88 -13.61
C GLU A 2 10.01 -10.99 -12.76
N GLN A 3 10.61 -10.29 -11.80
CA GLN A 3 9.92 -9.27 -11.03
C GLN A 3 9.60 -8.11 -11.97
N HIS A 4 8.35 -8.02 -12.40
CA HIS A 4 7.79 -6.88 -13.11
C HIS A 4 7.68 -5.69 -12.13
N LEU A 5 8.82 -5.14 -11.71
CA LEU A 5 8.90 -3.85 -11.05
C LEU A 5 8.53 -2.79 -12.09
N ALA A 6 7.33 -2.22 -11.92
CA ALA A 6 6.70 -1.15 -12.68
C ALA A 6 7.63 -0.43 -13.69
N ARG A 7 7.57 -0.87 -14.95
CA ARG A 7 8.49 -0.46 -16.03
C ARG A 7 8.14 0.86 -16.73
N ALA A 8 7.24 1.67 -16.17
CA ALA A 8 6.87 2.95 -16.76
C ALA A 8 6.59 4.00 -15.68
N GLN A 9 7.37 5.08 -15.70
CA GLN A 9 7.11 6.30 -14.93
C GLN A 9 5.71 6.89 -15.27
N SER A 10 5.24 6.65 -16.50
CA SER A 10 3.91 6.95 -17.00
C SER A 10 2.83 5.91 -16.62
N ALA A 11 3.15 4.85 -15.86
CA ALA A 11 2.15 4.02 -15.19
C ALA A 11 1.86 4.50 -13.75
N CYS A 12 2.62 5.50 -13.26
CA CYS A 12 2.27 6.30 -12.08
C CYS A 12 1.24 7.39 -12.41
N ILE A 13 0.38 7.19 -13.41
CA ILE A 13 -0.68 8.13 -13.75
C ILE A 13 -1.77 8.02 -12.70
N GLY A 14 -1.70 8.98 -11.77
CA GLY A 14 -2.71 9.18 -10.74
C GLY A 14 -2.12 9.18 -9.33
N LEU A 15 -1.09 9.99 -9.07
CA LEU A 15 -0.87 10.68 -7.78
C LEU A 15 -1.29 9.90 -6.51
N ARG A 16 -0.95 8.61 -6.39
CA ARG A 16 -1.39 7.76 -5.27
C ARG A 16 -0.28 6.80 -4.88
N LEU A 17 0.27 7.00 -3.69
CA LEU A 17 1.19 6.05 -3.04
C LEU A 17 0.40 4.87 -2.50
N SER A 18 0.97 3.68 -2.62
CA SER A 18 0.37 2.44 -2.12
C SER A 18 1.42 1.64 -1.35
N LEU A 19 1.06 1.13 -0.19
CA LEU A 19 1.91 0.25 0.60
C LEU A 19 1.10 -0.89 1.22
N TRP A 20 1.79 -1.96 1.58
CA TRP A 20 1.22 -3.06 2.35
C TRP A 20 1.74 -3.04 3.78
N VAL A 21 0.85 -3.25 4.74
CA VAL A 21 1.17 -3.36 6.17
C VAL A 21 0.52 -4.60 6.74
N ARG A 22 1.22 -5.35 7.60
CA ARG A 22 0.62 -6.50 8.29
C ARG A 22 -0.64 -6.07 9.04
N ALA A 23 -1.74 -6.80 8.83
CA ALA A 23 -3.07 -6.44 9.36
C ALA A 23 -3.12 -6.44 10.89
N ASN A 24 -2.27 -7.23 11.54
CA ASN A 24 -2.15 -7.30 13.00
C ASN A 24 -1.13 -6.30 13.58
N HIS A 25 -0.48 -5.45 12.78
CA HIS A 25 0.56 -4.55 13.25
C HIS A 25 0.02 -3.13 13.52
N ALA A 26 -0.80 -3.02 14.58
CA ALA A 26 -1.54 -1.80 14.93
C ALA A 26 -0.67 -0.53 15.02
N ARG A 27 0.57 -0.65 15.52
CA ARG A 27 1.52 0.47 15.62
C ARG A 27 1.90 1.04 14.25
N ALA A 28 2.18 0.17 13.27
CA ALA A 28 2.52 0.62 11.92
C ALA A 28 1.30 1.20 11.20
N ILE A 29 0.13 0.56 11.35
CA ILE A 29 -1.14 1.10 10.82
C ILE A 29 -1.39 2.50 11.36
N GLY A 30 -1.25 2.72 12.67
CA GLY A 30 -1.40 4.03 13.31
C GLY A 30 -0.40 5.06 12.79
N PHE A 31 0.87 4.67 12.60
CA PHE A 31 1.89 5.54 12.01
C PHE A 31 1.51 5.97 10.59
N TYR A 32 1.11 5.03 9.73
CA TYR A 32 0.76 5.34 8.34
C TYR A 32 -0.51 6.19 8.23
N ARG A 33 -1.48 6.00 9.12
CA ARG A 33 -2.65 6.90 9.24
C ARG A 33 -2.23 8.33 9.58
N LYS A 34 -1.29 8.53 10.50
CA LYS A 34 -0.78 9.87 10.87
C LYS A 34 -0.12 10.58 9.71
N VAL A 35 0.60 9.87 8.84
CA VAL A 35 1.27 10.47 7.67
C VAL A 35 0.36 10.56 6.44
N GLY A 36 -0.94 10.28 6.58
CA GLY A 36 -1.97 10.53 5.57
C GLY A 36 -2.33 9.33 4.69
N PHE A 37 -1.96 8.11 5.06
CA PHE A 37 -2.46 6.90 4.40
C PHE A 37 -3.80 6.47 4.98
N VAL A 38 -4.66 5.90 4.14
CA VAL A 38 -5.95 5.32 4.50
C VAL A 38 -5.95 3.85 4.10
N ALA A 39 -6.58 3.00 4.92
CA ALA A 39 -6.77 1.59 4.57
C ALA A 39 -7.74 1.48 3.39
N ASP A 40 -7.34 0.74 2.37
CA ASP A 40 -8.12 0.47 1.16
C ASP A 40 -8.82 -0.88 1.32
N ALA A 41 -10.10 -0.85 1.70
CA ALA A 41 -10.89 -2.06 1.93
C ALA A 41 -11.15 -2.87 0.64
N GLY A 42 -11.05 -2.22 -0.53
CA GLY A 42 -11.11 -2.89 -1.85
C GLY A 42 -9.74 -3.22 -2.42
N GLY A 43 -8.66 -2.96 -1.67
CA GLY A 43 -7.30 -3.18 -2.13
C GLY A 43 -6.94 -4.66 -2.23
N PRO A 44 -5.91 -5.02 -3.02
CA PRO A 44 -5.44 -6.39 -3.12
C PRO A 44 -5.07 -6.93 -1.74
N THR A 45 -5.50 -8.15 -1.45
CA THR A 45 -5.13 -8.85 -0.23
C THR A 45 -3.83 -9.61 -0.48
N GLN A 46 -2.72 -9.11 0.07
CA GLN A 46 -1.46 -9.85 0.02
C GLN A 46 -1.32 -10.73 1.27
N ARG A 47 -0.88 -11.96 1.06
CA ARG A 47 -0.42 -12.87 2.12
C ARG A 47 1.06 -13.15 1.90
N ASP A 48 1.88 -12.79 2.88
CA ASP A 48 3.31 -13.12 2.89
C ASP A 48 3.61 -13.92 4.16
N GLY A 49 4.14 -15.14 3.98
CA GLY A 49 4.30 -16.11 5.07
C GLY A 49 3.00 -16.46 5.80
N GLY A 50 1.86 -16.41 5.13
CA GLY A 50 0.53 -16.65 5.73
C GLY A 50 -0.07 -15.47 6.50
N ALA A 51 0.68 -14.38 6.70
CA ALA A 51 0.18 -13.20 7.38
C ALA A 51 -0.62 -12.29 6.43
N LEU A 52 -1.80 -11.87 6.88
CA LEU A 52 -2.64 -10.94 6.15
C LEU A 52 -2.01 -9.54 6.12
N HIS A 53 -1.98 -8.91 4.94
CA HIS A 53 -1.57 -7.52 4.79
C HIS A 53 -2.76 -6.66 4.33
N LEU A 54 -2.85 -5.47 4.89
CA LEU A 54 -3.77 -4.41 4.48
C LEU A 54 -3.08 -3.55 3.42
N THR A 55 -3.79 -3.27 2.34
CA THR A 55 -3.39 -2.22 1.41
C THR A 55 -3.72 -0.86 2.02
N MET A 56 -2.74 0.04 2.03
CA MET A 56 -2.92 1.43 2.41
C MET A 56 -2.58 2.34 1.24
N ARG A 57 -3.39 3.39 1.04
CA ARG A 57 -3.26 4.36 -0.06
C ARG A 57 -3.13 5.77 0.48
N LYS A 58 -2.34 6.62 -0.18
CA LYS A 58 -2.25 8.06 0.09
C LYS A 58 -2.26 8.83 -1.22
N ALA A 59 -3.10 9.85 -1.33
CA ALA A 59 -3.04 10.77 -2.46
C ALA A 59 -1.79 11.66 -2.36
N ILE A 60 -1.09 11.84 -3.48
CA ILE A 60 -0.03 12.82 -3.65
C ILE A 60 -0.68 14.04 -4.29
N VAL A 61 -1.12 15.00 -3.49
CA VAL A 61 -1.49 16.31 -4.04
C VAL A 61 -0.19 17.07 -4.33
N ARG A 62 -0.06 17.56 -5.57
CA ARG A 62 1.06 18.36 -6.04
C ARG A 62 0.89 19.82 -5.64
#